data_AF-A0A531NAV8-F1
#
_entry.id   AF-A0A531NAV8-F1
#
_cell.length_a   1.000
_cell.length_b   1.000
_cell.length_c   1.000
_cell.angle_alpha   90.00
_cell.angle_beta   90.00
_cell.angle_gamma   90.00
#
_symmetry.space_group_name_H-M   'P 1'
#
loop_
_entity.id
_entity.type
_entity.pdbx_description
1 polymer ?
#
loop_
_entity_poly.entity_id
_entity_poly.type
_entity_poly.pdbx_seq_one_letter_code
_entity_poly.pdbx_strand_id
1 'polypeptide(L)' 'VIEHGRTGLLVDDVEEMAKAIVASSSLDAETCRSEARRRFPLERMISSYMDAYRALARLGSEQRPAMQ' A
#
# COMPACT_ATOMS: atom_id res chain seq x y z
N VAL A 1 -2.98 -4.69 -5.05
CA VAL A 1 -3.81 -5.30 -6.11
C VAL A 1 -5.20 -5.48 -5.56
N ILE A 2 -6.22 -5.13 -6.33
CA ILE A 2 -7.64 -5.26 -5.96
C ILE A 2 -8.23 -6.39 -6.78
N GLU A 3 -9.01 -7.28 -6.15
CA GLU A 3 -9.82 -8.27 -6.84
C GLU A 3 -11.27 -7.81 -6.89
N HIS A 4 -11.76 -7.55 -8.10
CA HIS A 4 -13.11 -7.05 -8.34
C HIS A 4 -14.15 -7.99 -7.73
N GLY A 5 -15.10 -7.43 -6.98
CA GLY A 5 -16.19 -8.16 -6.32
C GLY A 5 -15.79 -8.91 -5.05
N ARG A 6 -14.49 -8.94 -4.68
CA ARG A 6 -14.01 -9.66 -3.51
C ARG A 6 -13.29 -8.78 -2.50
N THR A 7 -12.34 -7.99 -2.96
CA THR A 7 -11.55 -7.07 -2.10
C THR A 7 -11.73 -5.61 -2.49
N GLY A 8 -12.67 -5.33 -3.39
CA GLY A 8 -12.97 -4.00 -3.91
C GLY A 8 -13.78 -4.09 -5.21
N LEU A 9 -14.18 -2.94 -5.73
CA LEU A 9 -14.87 -2.81 -7.01
C LEU A 9 -13.99 -1.94 -7.92
N LEU A 10 -13.65 -2.49 -9.08
CA LEU A 10 -12.99 -1.77 -10.18
C LEU A 10 -14.06 -1.28 -11.13
N VAL A 11 -13.96 -0.02 -11.54
CA VAL A 11 -14.94 0.68 -12.39
C VAL A 11 -14.19 1.52 -13.41
N ASP A 12 -14.83 1.76 -14.56
CA ASP A 12 -14.21 2.47 -15.69
C ASP A 12 -14.65 3.93 -15.79
N ASP A 13 -15.76 4.30 -15.12
CA ASP A 13 -16.28 5.66 -15.14
C ASP A 13 -16.94 6.13 -13.82
N VAL A 14 -17.37 7.39 -13.82
CA VAL A 14 -17.96 8.07 -12.66
C VAL A 14 -19.36 7.53 -12.33
N GLU A 15 -20.14 7.14 -13.34
CA GLU A 15 -21.48 6.61 -13.12
C GLU A 15 -21.42 5.22 -12.46
N GLU A 16 -20.49 4.38 -12.93
CA GLU A 16 -20.16 3.11 -12.30
C GLU A 16 -19.60 3.29 -10.89
N MET A 17 -18.76 4.30 -10.66
CA MET A 17 -18.26 4.63 -9.32
C MET A 17 -19.41 4.94 -8.35
N ALA A 18 -20.40 5.72 -8.77
CA ALA A 18 -21.56 6.03 -7.93
C ALA A 18 -22.32 4.75 -7.52
N LYS A 19 -22.51 3.81 -8.45
CA LYS A 19 -23.11 2.49 -8.18
C LYS A 19 -22.24 1.65 -7.25
N ALA A 20 -20.92 1.66 -7.47
CA ALA A 20 -19.96 0.89 -6.69
C ALA A 20 -19.86 1.36 -5.24
N ILE A 21 -19.99 2.66 -4.97
CA ILE A 21 -20.01 3.19 -3.59
C ILE A 21 -21.16 2.54 -2.80
N VAL A 22 -22.37 2.50 -3.36
CA VAL A 22 -23.53 1.86 -2.73
C VAL A 22 -23.29 0.36 -2.56
N ALA A 23 -22.83 -0.32 -3.63
CA ALA A 23 -22.59 -1.76 -3.63
C ALA A 23 -21.43 -2.19 -2.70
N SER A 24 -20.50 -1.29 -2.37
CA SER A 24 -19.33 -1.60 -1.53
C SER A 24 -19.70 -2.13 -0.14
N SER A 25 -20.89 -1.78 0.35
CA SER A 25 -21.45 -2.28 1.61
C SER A 25 -21.68 -3.80 1.62
N SER A 26 -21.75 -4.44 0.45
CA SER A 26 -21.89 -5.89 0.29
C SER A 26 -20.56 -6.66 0.39
N LEU A 27 -19.42 -5.97 0.33
CA LEU A 27 -18.11 -6.60 0.47
C LEU A 27 -17.89 -7.05 1.91
N ASP A 28 -17.36 -8.26 2.07
CA ASP A 28 -16.96 -8.73 3.40
C ASP A 28 -15.68 -8.03 3.87
N ALA A 29 -15.82 -7.26 4.94
CA ALA A 29 -14.74 -6.49 5.52
C ALA A 29 -13.60 -7.39 6.05
N GLU A 30 -13.89 -8.60 6.52
CA GLU A 30 -12.84 -9.50 7.02
C GLU A 30 -12.05 -10.16 5.89
N THR A 31 -12.71 -10.53 4.79
CA THR A 31 -12.04 -10.95 3.56
C THR A 31 -11.09 -9.87 3.05
N CYS A 32 -11.52 -8.61 2.99
CA CYS A 32 -10.65 -7.50 2.60
C CYS A 32 -9.43 -7.37 3.53
N ARG A 33 -9.63 -7.42 4.86
CA ARG A 33 -8.54 -7.30 5.85
C ARG A 33 -7.56 -8.47 5.79
N SER A 34 -8.05 -9.69 5.70
CA SER A 34 -7.21 -10.89 5.64
C SER A 34 -6.33 -10.90 4.39
N GLU A 35 -6.89 -10.55 3.23
CA GLU A 35 -6.12 -10.44 1.99
C GLU A 35 -5.11 -9.29 2.02
N ALA A 36 -5.47 -8.15 2.61
CA ALA A 36 -4.55 -7.03 2.78
C ALA A 36 -3.35 -7.44 3.64
N ARG A 37 -3.58 -8.07 4.80
CA ARG A 37 -2.50 -8.58 5.68
C ARG A 37 -1.64 -9.63 4.99
N ARG A 38 -2.26 -10.54 4.24
CA ARG A 38 -1.55 -11.61 3.53
C ARG A 38 -0.63 -11.07 2.43
N ARG A 39 -1.06 -10.06 1.67
CA ARG A 39 -0.30 -9.50 0.53
C ARG A 39 0.65 -8.38 0.92
N PHE A 40 0.29 -7.62 1.95
CA PHE A 40 1.02 -6.44 2.42
C PHE A 40 1.34 -6.59 3.92
N PRO A 41 2.17 -7.57 4.29
CA PRO A 41 2.53 -7.80 5.69
C PRO A 41 3.32 -6.62 6.26
N LEU A 42 3.07 -6.32 7.53
CA LEU A 42 3.65 -5.19 8.24
C LEU A 42 5.18 -5.28 8.30
N GLU A 43 5.70 -6.48 8.51
CA GLU A 43 7.13 -6.77 8.63
C GLU A 43 7.87 -6.37 7.35
N ARG A 44 7.29 -6.68 6.18
CA ARG A 44 7.85 -6.29 4.88
C ARG A 44 7.84 -4.77 4.70
N MET A 45 6.76 -4.10 5.12
CA MET A 45 6.67 -2.64 5.07
C MET A 45 7.77 -2.00 5.93
N ILE A 46 7.93 -2.45 7.18
CA ILE A 46 8.96 -1.94 8.10
C ILE A 46 10.36 -2.14 7.53
N SER A 47 10.68 -3.33 7.02
CA SER A 47 11.99 -3.59 6.41
C SER A 47 12.27 -2.62 5.27
N SER A 48 11.31 -2.43 4.37
CA SER A 48 11.44 -1.54 3.20
C SER A 48 11.71 -0.08 3.61
N TYR A 49 11.02 0.42 4.63
CA TYR A 49 11.27 1.77 5.16
C TYR A 49 12.67 1.89 5.77
N MET A 50 13.07 0.90 6.58
CA MET A 50 14.39 0.91 7.20
C MET A 50 15.52 0.82 6.18
N ASP A 51 15.33 0.06 5.10
CA ASP A 51 16.25 0.00 3.97
C ASP A 51 16.37 1.36 3.27
N ALA A 52 15.24 2.03 3.02
CA ALA A 52 15.24 3.37 2.45
C ALA A 52 15.98 4.38 3.35
N TYR A 53 15.74 4.36 4.66
CA TYR A 53 16.45 5.23 5.60
C TYR A 53 17.95 4.96 5.65
N ARG A 54 18.35 3.68 5.64
CA ARG A 54 19.77 3.31 5.55
C ARG A 54 20.41 3.82 4.27
N ALA A 55 19.72 3.72 3.14
CA ALA A 55 20.21 4.23 1.86
C ALA A 55 20.40 5.76 1.89
N LEU A 56 19.41 6.50 2.40
CA LEU A 56 19.49 7.95 2.55
C LEU A 56 20.61 8.37 3.51
N ALA A 57 20.79 7.66 4.62
CA ALA A 57 21.85 7.93 5.57
C ALA A 57 23.25 7.72 4.96
N ARG A 58 23.43 6.69 4.12
CA ARG A 58 24.69 6.47 3.39
C ARG A 58 24.99 7.61 2.43
N LEU A 59 24.02 8.00 1.60
CA LEU A 59 24.16 9.13 0.68
C LEU A 59 24.57 10.42 1.40
N GLY A 60 23.91 10.76 2.52
CA GLY A 60 24.25 11.95 3.30
C GLY A 60 25.59 11.85 4.04
N SER A 61 26.07 10.65 4.36
CA SER A 61 27.39 10.45 4.94
C SER A 61 28.53 10.55 3.92
N GLU A 62 28.29 10.12 2.68
CA GLU A 62 29.25 10.19 1.57
C GLU A 62 29.38 11.61 1.01
N GLN A 63 28.34 12.43 1.16
CA GLN A 63 28.30 13.83 0.70
C GLN A 63 28.93 14.83 1.68
N ARG A 64 29.31 14.42 2.89
CA ARG A 64 30.06 15.29 3.81
C ARG A 64 31.53 15.32 3.39
N PRO A 65 32.07 16.47 2.92
CA PRO A 65 33.51 16.58 2.75
C PRO A 65 34.17 16.42 4.11
N ALA A 66 35.33 15.75 4.14
CA ALA A 66 36.17 15.66 5.34
C ALA A 66 36.42 17.08 5.85
N MET A 67 35.85 17.40 7.01
CA MET A 67 36.09 18.65 7.70
C MET A 67 37.55 18.61 8.20
N GLN A 68 38.43 19.30 7.47
CA GLN A 68 39.78 19.64 7.93
C GLN A 68 39.70 20.74 8.98
#